data_AF-A0A519YW07-F1
#
_entry.id   AF-A0A519YW07-F1
#
_cell.length_a   1.000
_cell.length_b   1.000
_cell.length_c   1.000
_cell.angle_alpha   90.00
_cell.angle_beta   90.00
_cell.angle_gamma   90.00
#
_symmetry.space_group_name_H-M   'P 1'
#
loop_
_entity.id
_entity.type
_entity.pdbx_description
1 polymer ?
#
loop_
_entity_poly.entity_id
_entity_poly.type
_entity_poly.pdbx_seq_one_letter_code
_entity_poly.pdbx_strand_id
1 'polypeptide(L)' 'AKRVAEELTIPVIGIGAGPDVDGQVLVVHDVLGITKEFKPRFLRRYAELHDIMTEAVQHYVADVKSREFPSKEEGY' A
#
# COMPACT_ATOMS: atom_id res chain seq x y z
N ALA A 1 -23.00 -6.90 -7.30
CA ALA A 1 -22.66 -7.47 -5.98
C ALA A 1 -23.90 -7.53 -5.09
N LYS A 2 -24.61 -6.41 -4.92
CA LYS A 2 -25.87 -6.29 -4.17
C LYS A 2 -26.78 -7.52 -4.20
N ARG A 3 -27.30 -7.92 -5.38
CA ARG A 3 -28.20 -9.08 -5.51
C ARG A 3 -27.61 -10.38 -4.90
N VAL A 4 -26.31 -10.62 -5.09
CA VAL A 4 -25.63 -11.81 -4.55
C VAL A 4 -25.49 -11.71 -3.03
N ALA A 5 -25.16 -10.53 -2.49
CA ALA A 5 -25.08 -10.30 -1.05
C ALA A 5 -26.45 -10.40 -0.36
N GLU A 6 -27.53 -10.03 -1.05
CA GLU A 6 -28.90 -10.14 -0.53
C GLU A 6 -29.46 -11.58 -0.57
N GLU A 7 -28.99 -12.42 -1.50
CA GLU A 7 -29.48 -13.80 -1.69
C GLU A 7 -28.74 -14.84 -0.82
N LEU A 8 -27.49 -14.57 -0.45
CA LEU A 8 -26.66 -15.51 0.33
C LEU A 8 -26.81 -15.25 1.83
N THR A 9 -26.77 -16.32 2.62
CA THR A 9 -26.76 -16.25 4.09
C THR A 9 -25.36 -16.11 4.68
N ILE A 10 -24.33 -16.38 3.87
CA ILE A 10 -22.92 -16.25 4.26
C ILE A 10 -22.39 -14.84 3.92
N PRO A 11 -21.41 -14.30 4.67
CA PRO A 11 -20.83 -12.99 4.36
C PRO A 11 -20.16 -12.94 2.98
N VAL A 12 -20.40 -11.86 2.25
CA VAL A 12 -19.78 -11.57 0.95
C VAL A 12 -18.72 -10.47 1.11
N ILE A 13 -17.47 -10.80 0.74
CA ILE A 13 -16.35 -9.86 0.77
C ILE A 13 -16.01 -9.42 -0.65
N GLY A 14 -16.09 -8.12 -0.93
CA GLY A 14 -15.89 -7.55 -2.26
C GLY A 14 -14.54 -6.87 -2.46
N ILE A 15 -14.02 -6.95 -3.69
CA ILE A 15 -12.96 -6.07 -4.22
C ILE A 15 -13.48 -5.45 -5.53
N GLY A 16 -13.63 -4.13 -5.58
CA GLY A 16 -14.26 -3.46 -6.71
C GLY A 16 -15.74 -3.82 -6.94
N ALA A 17 -16.41 -4.35 -5.91
CA ALA A 17 -17.78 -4.84 -5.98
C ALA A 17 -18.85 -3.76 -5.67
N GLY A 18 -18.42 -2.53 -5.36
CA GLY A 18 -19.28 -1.49 -4.79
C GLY A 18 -19.49 -1.67 -3.28
N PRO A 19 -20.25 -0.76 -2.63
CA PRO A 19 -20.44 -0.76 -1.18
C PRO A 19 -21.48 -1.78 -0.70
N ASP A 20 -22.31 -2.34 -1.60
CA ASP A 20 -23.41 -3.26 -1.27
C ASP A 20 -22.93 -4.71 -1.06
N VAL A 21 -21.99 -4.90 -0.14
CA VAL A 21 -21.43 -6.19 0.32
C VAL A 21 -21.10 -6.09 1.82
N ASP A 22 -20.96 -7.21 2.52
CA ASP A 22 -20.76 -7.23 3.98
C ASP A 22 -19.36 -6.77 4.42
N GLY A 23 -18.38 -6.87 3.53
CA GLY A 23 -17.02 -6.42 3.78
C GLY A 23 -16.24 -6.15 2.51
N GLN A 24 -15.07 -5.53 2.69
CA GLN A 24 -14.20 -5.14 1.59
C GLN A 24 -12.81 -5.75 1.78
N VAL A 25 -12.18 -6.11 0.68
CA VAL A 25 -10.78 -6.53 0.65
C VAL A 25 -10.03 -5.74 -0.42
N LEU A 26 -8.80 -5.37 -0.10
CA LEU A 26 -7.86 -4.75 -1.03
C LEU A 26 -6.48 -5.37 -0.80
N VAL A 27 -5.63 -5.33 -1.82
CA VAL A 27 -4.23 -5.75 -1.69
C VAL A 27 -3.46 -4.66 -0.96
N VAL A 28 -2.71 -5.02 0.07
CA VAL A 28 -1.96 -4.07 0.92
C VAL A 28 -1.02 -3.18 0.09
N HIS A 29 -0.31 -3.76 -0.88
CA HIS A 29 0.61 -3.01 -1.76
C HIS A 29 -0.10 -1.90 -2.54
N ASP A 30 -1.33 -2.15 -2.98
CA ASP A 30 -2.12 -1.20 -3.76
C ASP A 30 -2.65 -0.07 -2.87
N VAL A 31 -3.15 -0.42 -1.67
CA VAL A 31 -3.65 0.54 -0.67
C VAL A 31 -2.55 1.47 -0.21
N LEU A 32 -1.34 0.95 -0.03
CA LEU A 32 -0.17 1.73 0.39
C LEU A 32 0.55 2.43 -0.77
N GLY A 33 0.12 2.24 -2.01
CA GLY A 33 0.74 2.91 -3.16
C GLY A 33 2.19 2.51 -3.39
N ILE A 34 2.53 1.24 -3.15
CA ILE A 34 3.90 0.70 -3.38
C ILE A 34 4.20 0.61 -4.88
N THR A 35 3.20 0.27 -5.69
CA THR A 35 3.33 0.18 -7.15
C THR A 35 2.70 1.41 -7.82
N LYS A 36 3.41 2.01 -8.79
CA LYS A 36 2.92 3.22 -9.50
C LYS A 36 2.01 2.93 -10.69
N GLU A 37 2.25 1.81 -11.36
CA GLU A 37 1.60 1.47 -12.65
C GLU A 37 0.19 0.91 -12.46
N PHE A 38 -0.10 0.30 -11.32
CA PHE A 38 -1.42 -0.25 -11.03
C PHE A 38 -2.35 0.80 -10.38
N LYS A 39 -3.36 1.25 -11.15
CA LYS A 39 -4.36 2.24 -10.72
C LYS A 39 -5.77 1.86 -11.18
N PRO A 40 -6.34 0.75 -10.69
CA PRO A 40 -7.71 0.39 -11.02
C PRO A 40 -8.70 1.41 -10.41
N ARG A 41 -9.84 1.62 -11.08
CA ARG A 41 -10.84 2.63 -10.68
C ARG A 41 -11.41 2.45 -9.27
N PHE A 42 -11.43 1.22 -8.75
CA PHE A 42 -11.97 0.90 -7.43
C PHE A 42 -10.97 1.14 -6.28
N LEU A 43 -9.71 1.40 -6.59
CA LEU A 43 -8.66 1.52 -5.59
C LEU A 43 -8.59 2.96 -5.08
N ARG A 44 -8.73 3.12 -3.76
CA ARG A 44 -8.30 4.32 -3.04
C ARG A 44 -6.93 4.05 -2.42
N ARG A 45 -5.93 4.86 -2.78
CA ARG A 45 -4.64 4.88 -2.10
C ARG A 45 -4.74 5.66 -0.80
N TYR A 46 -4.13 5.13 0.25
CA TYR A 46 -4.04 5.75 1.57
C TYR A 46 -2.63 6.24 1.88
N ALA A 47 -1.64 5.84 1.09
CA ALA A 47 -0.28 6.34 1.10
C ALA A 47 0.32 6.30 -0.31
N GLU A 48 1.41 7.04 -0.52
CA GLU A 48 2.26 6.96 -1.72
C GLU A 48 3.63 6.40 -1.32
N LEU A 49 3.63 5.14 -0.84
CA LEU A 49 4.81 4.54 -0.21
C LEU A 49 5.97 4.33 -1.20
N HIS A 50 5.69 4.22 -2.51
CA HIS A 50 6.71 4.25 -3.54
C HIS A 50 7.66 5.45 -3.37
N ASP A 51 7.11 6.65 -3.20
CA ASP A 51 7.90 7.88 -3.16
C ASP A 51 8.66 7.99 -1.86
N ILE A 52 8.01 7.65 -0.74
CA ILE A 52 8.62 7.58 0.59
C ILE A 52 9.81 6.61 0.60
N MET A 53 9.64 5.41 0.03
CA MET A 53 10.71 4.42 -0.06
C MET A 53 11.84 4.90 -0.97
N THR A 54 11.51 5.54 -2.09
CA THR A 54 12.50 6.07 -3.03
C THR A 54 13.36 7.14 -2.34
N GLU A 55 12.73 8.08 -1.63
CA GLU A 55 13.40 9.12 -0.88
C GLU A 55 14.28 8.55 0.25
N ALA A 56 13.75 7.61 1.04
CA ALA A 56 14.51 6.97 2.11
C ALA A 56 15.77 6.26 1.60
N VAL A 57 15.67 5.55 0.47
CA VAL A 57 16.84 4.91 -0.16
C VAL A 57 17.83 5.95 -0.68
N GLN A 58 17.36 7.07 -1.23
CA GLN A 58 18.24 8.15 -1.68
C GLN A 58 19.00 8.81 -0.53
N HIS A 59 18.34 9.07 0.60
CA HIS A 59 18.99 9.57 1.81
C HIS A 59 20.04 8.60 2.33
N TYR A 60 19.69 7.31 2.47
CA TYR A 60 20.67 6.29 2.87
C TYR A 60 21.89 6.26 1.94
N VAL A 61 21.68 6.33 0.62
CA VAL A 61 22.77 6.40 -0.36
C VAL A 61 23.62 7.66 -0.19
N ALA A 62 23.01 8.80 0.15
CA ALA A 62 23.74 10.03 0.42
C ALA A 62 24.61 9.89 1.67
N ASP A 63 24.05 9.38 2.77
CA ASP A 63 24.74 9.21 4.06
C ASP A 63 25.92 8.24 3.94
N VAL A 64 25.78 7.16 3.18
CA VAL A 64 26.88 6.22 2.90
C VAL A 64 27.98 6.90 2.07
N LYS A 65 27.61 7.71 1.06
CA LYS A 65 28.59 8.41 0.20
C LYS A 65 29.32 9.53 0.93
N SER A 66 28.64 10.25 1.83
CA SER A 66 29.24 11.27 2.68
C SER A 66 30.03 10.67 3.86
N ARG A 67 29.90 9.36 4.11
CA ARG A 67 30.43 8.65 5.28
C ARG A 67 29.84 9.16 6.60
N GLU A 68 28.62 9.68 6.54
CA GLU A 68 27.81 9.98 7.73
C GLU A 68 27.21 8.71 8.32
N PHE A 69 26.90 7.72 7.47
CA PHE A 69 26.50 6.37 7.88
C PHE A 69 27.58 5.30 7.57
N PRO A 70 27.87 4.38 8.51
CA PRO A 70 27.49 4.45 9.92
C PRO A 70 28.30 5.52 10.65
N SER A 71 27.66 6.19 11.60
CA SER A 71 28.28 7.08 12.57
C SER A 71 28.97 6.29 13.70
N LYS A 72 29.65 7.00 14.59
CA LYS A 72 30.29 6.39 15.77
C LYS A 72 29.30 5.72 16.74
N GLU A 73 28.04 6.16 16.74
CA GLU A 73 26.98 5.57 17.58
C GLU A 73 26.37 4.31 16.95
N GLU A 74 26.59 4.11 15.65
CA GLU A 74 26.07 2.98 14.85
C GLU A 74 27.12 1.89 14.60
N GLY A 75 28.33 2.04 15.16
CA GLY A 75 29.43 1.08 15.10
C GLY A 75 29.81 0.51 16.46
N TYR A 76 30.43 -0.68 16.48
CA TYR A 76 31.04 -1.29 17.66
C TYR A 76 32.48 -0.80 17.89
#